data_AF-A0A0H5CJY1-F1
#
_entry.id   AF-A0A0H5CJY1-F1
#
_cell.length_a   1.000
_cell.length_b   1.000
_cell.length_c   1.000
_cell.angle_alpha   90.00
_cell.angle_beta   90.00
_cell.angle_gamma   90.00
#
_symmetry.space_group_name_H-M   'P 1'
#
loop_
_entity.id
_entity.type
_entity.pdbx_description
1 polymer ?
#
loop_
_entity_poly.entity_id
_entity_poly.type
_entity_poly.pdbx_seq_one_letter_code
_entity_poly.pdbx_strand_id
1 'polypeptide(L)'
;MTPQQFAALRFRRADGLTVHGPFADRADADVVADRYTDTADTVAFPIALYPSDADPITTRAAAETTGTVLELDDEIADALFTDEPQPDHGGAVVVSVLVDPPARRLVLWVGPFPDIAQSRLWLDHAGTLSGEYRATTRIHPLHALGTAESAPEPDPTAVTAVA
;
A
#
# COMPACT_ATOMS: atom_id res chain seq x y z
N MET A 1 10.73 15.30 -14.47
CA MET A 1 10.74 14.61 -13.18
C MET A 1 9.38 14.80 -12.57
N THR A 2 8.64 13.72 -12.39
CA THR A 2 7.33 13.73 -11.70
C THR A 2 7.58 14.02 -10.21
N PRO A 3 6.82 14.92 -9.57
CA PRO A 3 6.99 15.18 -8.14
C PRO A 3 6.73 13.89 -7.34
N GLN A 4 7.53 13.67 -6.30
CA GLN A 4 7.36 12.56 -5.38
C GLN A 4 5.99 12.68 -4.71
N GLN A 5 5.23 11.59 -4.70
CA GLN A 5 3.92 11.53 -4.03
C GLN A 5 4.01 10.66 -2.79
N PHE A 6 3.05 10.84 -1.88
CA PHE A 6 2.98 10.11 -0.62
C PHE A 6 1.62 9.42 -0.47
N ALA A 7 1.55 8.42 0.39
CA ALA A 7 0.31 7.78 0.80
C ALA A 7 0.38 7.41 2.29
N ALA A 8 -0.76 7.17 2.90
CA ALA A 8 -0.86 6.63 4.25
C ALA A 8 -1.21 5.15 4.17
N LEU A 9 -0.32 4.32 4.72
CA LEU A 9 -0.54 2.90 4.89
C LEU A 9 -1.29 2.67 6.20
N ARG A 10 -2.32 1.83 6.19
CA ARG A 10 -2.99 1.35 7.40
C ARG A 10 -3.05 -0.17 7.34
N PHE A 11 -2.53 -0.83 8.36
CA PHE A 11 -2.65 -2.25 8.59
C PHE A 11 -3.47 -2.50 9.85
N ARG A 12 -4.54 -3.28 9.74
CA ARG A 12 -5.33 -3.77 10.88
C ARG A 12 -5.51 -5.26 10.73
N ARG A 13 -5.18 -6.04 11.76
CA ARG A 13 -5.18 -7.52 11.69
C ARG A 13 -6.50 -8.12 11.19
N ALA A 14 -7.64 -7.48 11.49
CA ALA A 14 -8.96 -7.92 11.08
C ALA A 14 -9.34 -7.54 9.64
N ASP A 15 -8.83 -6.41 9.14
CA ASP A 15 -9.29 -5.78 7.89
C ASP A 15 -8.20 -5.81 6.79
N GLY A 16 -7.01 -6.32 7.12
CA GLY A 16 -5.86 -6.35 6.23
C GLY A 16 -5.23 -4.96 6.06
N LEU A 17 -4.72 -4.72 4.85
CA LEU A 17 -3.98 -3.51 4.53
C LEU A 17 -4.78 -2.60 3.58
N THR A 18 -4.80 -1.31 3.90
CA THR A 18 -5.38 -0.27 3.05
C THR A 18 -4.38 0.85 2.82
N VAL A 19 -4.46 1.48 1.64
CA VAL A 19 -3.59 2.60 1.25
C VAL A 19 -4.43 3.80 0.88
N HIS A 20 -4.14 4.95 1.49
CA HIS A 20 -4.89 6.20 1.29
C HIS A 20 -4.01 7.27 0.65
N GLY A 21 -4.49 7.95 -0.39
CA GLY A 21 -3.71 8.94 -1.14
C GLY A 21 -4.16 9.09 -2.60
N PRO A 22 -3.30 9.62 -3.50
CA PRO A 22 -1.96 10.14 -3.23
C PRO A 22 -2.01 11.55 -2.61
N PHE A 23 -0.99 11.86 -1.81
CA PHE A 23 -0.73 13.18 -1.25
C PHE A 23 0.46 13.84 -1.95
N ALA A 24 0.43 15.16 -2.06
CA ALA A 24 1.56 15.93 -2.55
C ALA A 24 2.68 16.04 -1.51
N ASP A 25 2.31 16.05 -0.22
CA ASP A 25 3.23 16.27 0.89
C ASP A 25 3.22 15.10 1.88
N ARG A 26 4.40 14.80 2.44
CA ARG A 26 4.53 13.76 3.49
C ARG A 26 3.72 14.08 4.73
N ALA A 27 3.64 15.36 5.10
CA ALA A 27 2.92 15.81 6.29
C ALA A 27 1.42 15.48 6.24
N ASP A 28 0.80 15.51 5.05
CA ASP A 28 -0.60 15.12 4.89
C ASP A 28 -0.77 13.60 5.08
N ALA A 29 0.16 12.80 4.56
CA ALA A 29 0.19 11.36 4.78
C ALA A 29 0.39 11.01 6.26
N ASP A 30 1.26 11.75 6.96
CA ASP A 30 1.49 11.61 8.41
C ASP A 30 0.21 11.87 9.21
N VAL A 31 -0.47 12.99 8.95
CA VAL A 31 -1.74 13.34 9.63
C VAL A 31 -2.80 12.26 9.44
N VAL A 32 -2.80 11.61 8.28
CA VAL A 32 -3.78 10.56 7.96
C VAL A 32 -3.39 9.24 8.62
N ALA A 33 -2.11 8.90 8.62
CA ALA A 33 -1.60 7.74 9.34
C ALA A 33 -1.92 7.85 10.85
N ASP A 34 -1.66 9.01 11.46
CA ASP A 34 -1.92 9.26 12.89
C ASP A 34 -3.39 9.02 13.27
N ARG A 35 -4.35 9.41 12.40
CA ARG A 35 -5.79 9.16 12.64
C ARG A 35 -6.15 7.68 12.71
N TYR A 36 -5.37 6.81 12.08
CA TYR A 36 -5.64 5.37 12.07
C TYR A 36 -4.96 4.63 13.22
N THR A 37 -3.94 5.23 13.86
CA THR A 37 -3.20 4.64 14.99
C THR A 37 -4.00 4.64 16.31
N ASP A 38 -5.20 5.24 16.35
CA ASP A 38 -6.05 5.37 17.55
C ASP A 38 -6.63 4.03 18.07
N THR A 39 -6.31 2.88 17.48
CA THR A 39 -6.79 1.56 17.90
C THR A 39 -5.64 0.60 18.15
N ALA A 40 -5.70 -0.18 19.25
CA ALA A 40 -4.61 -1.05 19.69
C ALA A 40 -4.18 -2.14 18.68
N ASP A 41 -5.02 -2.43 17.69
CA ASP A 41 -4.79 -3.45 16.66
C ASP A 41 -4.50 -2.87 15.27
N THR A 42 -4.25 -1.55 15.17
CA THR A 42 -3.96 -0.86 13.92
C THR A 42 -2.58 -0.23 13.96
N VAL A 43 -1.81 -0.45 12.91
CA VAL A 43 -0.52 0.20 12.66
C VAL A 43 -0.67 1.03 11.38
N ALA A 44 -0.16 2.25 11.38
CA ALA A 44 -0.24 3.13 10.22
C ALA A 44 1.04 3.94 10.04
N PHE A 45 1.44 4.14 8.79
CA PHE A 45 2.68 4.86 8.46
C PHE A 45 2.54 5.67 7.16
N PRO A 46 3.22 6.82 7.06
CA PRO A 46 3.43 7.47 5.77
C PRO A 46 4.33 6.58 4.88
N ILE A 47 4.01 6.49 3.60
CA ILE A 47 4.84 5.85 2.58
C ILE A 47 5.10 6.81 1.43
N ALA A 48 6.29 6.74 0.85
CA ALA A 48 6.61 7.44 -0.38
C ALA A 48 6.23 6.55 -1.58
N LEU A 49 5.63 7.16 -2.60
CA LEU A 49 5.31 6.50 -3.86
C LEU A 49 6.37 6.84 -4.90
N TYR A 50 7.04 5.81 -5.41
CA TYR A 50 7.89 5.91 -6.59
C TYR A 50 7.00 6.05 -7.82
N PRO A 51 7.31 6.97 -8.74
CA PRO A 51 6.45 7.22 -9.88
C PRO A 51 6.39 5.99 -10.80
N SER A 52 5.29 5.81 -11.51
CA SER A 52 5.05 4.64 -12.36
C SER A 52 5.96 4.55 -13.59
N ASP A 53 6.65 5.65 -13.93
CA ASP A 53 7.71 5.71 -14.95
C ASP A 53 9.11 5.45 -14.37
N ALA A 54 9.23 5.20 -13.06
CA ALA A 54 10.49 4.82 -12.44
C ALA A 54 10.96 3.48 -13.01
N ASP A 55 12.23 3.44 -13.41
CA ASP A 55 12.84 2.24 -13.93
C ASP A 55 12.85 1.13 -12.85
N PRO A 56 12.41 -0.10 -13.16
CA PRO A 56 12.36 -1.19 -12.19
C PRO A 56 13.71 -1.55 -11.56
N ILE A 57 14.83 -1.36 -12.28
CA ILE A 57 16.19 -1.60 -11.80
C ILE A 57 16.62 -0.50 -10.82
N THR A 58 16.29 0.77 -11.10
CA THR A 58 16.54 1.89 -10.18
C THR A 58 15.68 1.82 -8.92
N THR A 59 14.43 1.36 -9.04
CA THR A 59 13.53 1.09 -7.92
C THR A 59 14.11 -0.02 -7.03
N ARG A 60 14.67 -1.06 -7.64
CA ARG A 60 15.42 -2.12 -6.95
C ARG A 60 16.71 -1.63 -6.29
N ALA A 61 17.54 -0.84 -6.98
CA ALA A 61 18.76 -0.27 -6.40
C ALA A 61 18.42 0.71 -5.26
N ALA A 62 17.29 1.42 -5.34
CA ALA A 62 16.80 2.26 -4.26
C ALA A 62 16.40 1.43 -3.03
N ALA A 63 15.81 0.25 -3.21
CA ALA A 63 15.58 -0.73 -2.14
C ALA A 63 16.89 -1.08 -1.40
N GLU A 64 17.98 -1.28 -2.15
CA GLU A 64 19.27 -1.69 -1.60
C GLU A 64 20.03 -0.54 -0.91
N THR A 65 19.82 0.71 -1.35
CA THR A 65 20.78 1.80 -1.05
C THR A 65 20.21 2.94 -0.20
N THR A 66 18.90 3.23 -0.25
CA THR A 66 18.44 4.60 0.08
C THR A 66 17.69 4.79 1.40
N GLY A 67 17.24 3.74 2.10
CA GLY A 67 16.46 3.94 3.34
C GLY A 67 15.12 4.67 3.15
N THR A 68 14.65 4.81 1.90
CA THR A 68 13.29 5.27 1.55
C THR A 68 12.34 4.07 1.45
N VAL A 69 12.63 3.04 2.24
CA VAL A 69 12.02 1.73 2.22
C VAL A 69 11.40 1.52 3.59
N LEU A 70 10.16 1.05 3.62
CA LEU A 70 9.54 0.69 4.89
C LEU A 70 10.03 -0.72 5.25
N GLU A 71 10.85 -0.81 6.28
CA GLU A 71 11.15 -2.09 6.93
C GLU A 71 9.92 -2.49 7.73
N LEU A 72 9.36 -3.65 7.40
CA LEU A 72 8.17 -4.17 8.07
C LEU A 72 8.54 -5.28 9.04
N ASP A 73 7.86 -5.31 10.18
CA ASP A 73 7.84 -6.47 11.05
C ASP A 73 7.40 -7.72 10.28
N ASP A 74 7.95 -8.88 10.64
CA ASP A 74 7.68 -10.15 9.98
C ASP A 74 6.19 -10.45 9.88
N GLU A 75 5.43 -10.16 10.95
CA GLU A 75 3.98 -10.36 10.98
C GLU A 75 3.24 -9.52 9.93
N ILE A 76 3.60 -8.23 9.80
CA ILE A 76 2.95 -7.30 8.88
C ILE A 76 3.31 -7.66 7.43
N ALA A 77 4.57 -8.03 7.20
CA ALA A 77 5.02 -8.50 5.89
C ALA A 77 4.35 -9.84 5.51
N ASP A 78 4.25 -10.81 6.42
CA ASP A 78 3.54 -12.06 6.13
C ASP A 78 2.07 -11.79 5.81
N ALA A 79 1.39 -10.94 6.58
CA ALA A 79 0.01 -10.57 6.32
C ALA A 79 -0.17 -9.87 4.95
N LEU A 80 0.72 -8.94 4.62
CA LEU A 80 0.72 -8.22 3.33
C LEU A 80 0.82 -9.12 2.10
N PHE A 81 1.55 -10.23 2.22
CA PHE A 81 1.84 -11.14 1.12
C PHE A 81 1.12 -12.50 1.25
N THR A 82 0.22 -12.68 2.21
CA THR A 82 -0.69 -13.85 2.34
C THR A 82 -1.85 -13.75 1.36
N ASP A 83 -2.13 -14.78 0.55
CA ASP A 83 -3.11 -14.77 -0.56
C ASP A 83 -4.43 -14.06 -0.20
N GLU A 84 -4.65 -12.86 -0.77
CA GLU A 84 -5.89 -12.10 -0.65
C GLU A 84 -6.48 -11.84 -2.05
N PRO A 85 -7.81 -11.70 -2.15
CA PRO A 85 -8.48 -11.43 -3.41
C PRO A 85 -8.00 -10.10 -4.01
N GLN A 86 -7.78 -10.12 -5.33
CA GLN A 86 -7.31 -8.97 -6.07
C GLN A 86 -8.35 -7.83 -6.07
N PRO A 87 -7.93 -6.56 -5.99
CA PRO A 87 -8.86 -5.44 -5.96
C PRO A 87 -9.77 -5.37 -7.20
N ASP A 88 -10.96 -4.81 -7.01
CA ASP A 88 -11.92 -4.57 -8.08
C ASP A 88 -11.43 -3.53 -9.10
N HIS A 89 -11.90 -3.65 -10.35
CA HIS A 89 -11.29 -3.07 -11.56
C HIS A 89 -11.47 -1.54 -11.73
N GLY A 90 -11.92 -0.80 -10.71
CA GLY A 90 -12.50 0.54 -10.87
C GLY A 90 -11.68 1.74 -10.37
N GLY A 91 -10.47 1.57 -9.86
CA GLY A 91 -9.76 2.65 -9.17
C GLY A 91 -8.25 2.70 -9.39
N ALA A 92 -7.65 3.81 -8.95
CA ALA A 92 -6.20 3.96 -8.89
C ALA A 92 -5.61 2.91 -7.95
N VAL A 93 -4.40 2.45 -8.26
CA VAL A 93 -3.73 1.40 -7.49
C VAL A 93 -2.27 1.75 -7.22
N VAL A 94 -1.70 1.15 -6.18
CA VAL A 94 -0.26 1.15 -5.93
C VAL A 94 0.24 -0.28 -5.87
N VAL A 95 1.51 -0.50 -6.20
CA VAL A 95 2.16 -1.80 -6.14
C VAL A 95 3.13 -1.79 -4.98
N SER A 96 2.97 -2.73 -4.04
CA SER A 96 4.01 -3.01 -3.06
C SER A 96 4.96 -4.07 -3.60
N VAL A 97 6.26 -3.84 -3.48
CA VAL A 97 7.31 -4.77 -3.90
C VAL A 97 8.12 -5.14 -2.65
N LEU A 98 7.96 -6.37 -2.18
CA LEU A 98 8.83 -6.95 -1.15
C LEU A 98 10.06 -7.54 -1.82
N VAL A 99 11.22 -7.00 -1.46
CA VAL A 99 12.52 -7.51 -1.88
C VAL A 99 13.05 -8.42 -0.78
N ASP A 100 13.45 -9.64 -1.13
CA ASP A 100 13.94 -10.66 -0.18
C ASP A 100 15.47 -10.86 -0.30
N PRO A 101 16.30 -10.08 0.42
CA PRO A 101 17.60 -10.53 0.88
C PRO A 101 17.45 -11.24 2.24
N PRO A 102 18.32 -12.20 2.61
CA PRO A 102 18.06 -13.21 3.65
C PRO A 102 17.89 -12.70 5.10
N ALA A 103 17.79 -11.40 5.36
CA ALA A 103 17.71 -10.82 6.69
C ALA A 103 16.76 -9.61 6.86
N ARG A 104 16.16 -9.03 5.81
CA ARG A 104 15.34 -7.80 5.94
C ARG A 104 14.15 -7.77 4.98
N ARG A 105 12.94 -7.57 5.51
CA ARG A 105 11.69 -7.46 4.73
C ARG A 105 11.44 -6.02 4.30
N LEU A 106 12.07 -5.68 3.19
CA LEU A 106 12.09 -4.32 2.63
C LEU A 106 10.96 -4.14 1.61
N VAL A 107 10.03 -3.21 1.88
CA VAL A 107 8.88 -2.95 0.99
C VAL A 107 8.97 -1.57 0.33
N LEU A 108 8.93 -1.58 -0.99
CA LEU A 108 8.82 -0.42 -1.86
C LEU A 108 7.39 -0.23 -2.34
N TRP A 109 6.99 1.02 -2.61
CA TRP A 109 5.65 1.35 -3.11
C TRP A 109 5.76 2.13 -4.42
N VAL A 110 5.14 1.60 -5.48
CA VAL A 110 5.18 2.18 -6.83
C VAL A 110 3.78 2.58 -7.26
N GLY A 111 3.65 3.75 -7.87
CA GLY A 111 2.37 4.29 -8.34
C GLY A 111 2.26 5.78 -8.03
N PRO A 112 1.04 6.34 -8.06
CA PRO A 112 -0.21 5.68 -8.42
C PRO A 112 -0.24 5.26 -9.88
N PHE A 113 -0.80 4.08 -10.14
CA PHE A 113 -1.25 3.67 -11.47
C PHE A 113 -2.73 4.03 -11.62
N PRO A 114 -3.18 4.41 -12.82
CA PRO A 114 -4.58 4.77 -13.04
C PRO A 114 -5.52 3.57 -12.88
N ASP A 115 -5.05 2.35 -13.15
CA ASP A 115 -5.81 1.11 -13.06
C ASP A 115 -4.91 -0.12 -12.88
N ILE A 116 -5.55 -1.27 -12.64
CA ILE A 116 -4.89 -2.57 -12.49
C ILE A 116 -4.15 -2.98 -13.75
N ALA A 117 -4.66 -2.68 -14.95
CA ALA A 117 -4.05 -3.12 -16.20
C ALA A 117 -2.68 -2.45 -16.41
N GLN A 118 -2.56 -1.15 -16.13
CA GLN A 118 -1.30 -0.42 -16.19
C GLN A 118 -0.29 -0.94 -15.15
N SER A 119 -0.75 -1.24 -13.94
CA SER A 119 0.13 -1.81 -12.90
C SER A 119 0.67 -3.20 -13.30
N ARG A 120 -0.14 -4.02 -13.98
CA ARG A 120 0.27 -5.34 -14.48
C ARG A 120 1.27 -5.23 -15.63
N LEU A 121 1.08 -4.29 -16.56
CA LEU A 121 2.07 -4.02 -17.61
C LEU A 121 3.42 -3.62 -17.03
N TRP A 122 3.42 -2.80 -15.98
CA TRP A 122 4.63 -2.46 -15.25
C TRP A 122 5.27 -3.68 -14.58
N LEU A 123 4.48 -4.54 -13.93
CA LEU A 123 4.96 -5.77 -13.31
C LEU A 123 5.56 -6.75 -14.31
N ASP A 124 4.93 -6.94 -15.47
CA ASP A 124 5.45 -7.78 -16.55
C ASP A 124 6.82 -7.26 -17.01
N HIS A 125 6.96 -5.95 -17.19
CA HIS A 125 8.23 -5.33 -17.55
C HIS A 125 9.29 -5.49 -16.43
N ALA A 126 8.92 -5.24 -15.18
CA ALA A 126 9.81 -5.39 -14.02
C ALA A 126 10.30 -6.85 -13.85
N GLY A 127 9.40 -7.82 -14.04
CA GLY A 127 9.71 -9.25 -13.96
C GLY A 127 10.69 -9.72 -15.03
N THR A 128 10.63 -9.16 -16.25
CA THR A 128 11.63 -9.47 -17.29
C THR A 128 13.05 -8.98 -16.95
N LEU A 129 13.17 -7.96 -16.11
CA LEU A 129 14.45 -7.34 -15.73
C LEU A 129 15.03 -7.91 -14.43
N SER A 130 14.24 -8.61 -13.62
CA SER A 130 14.59 -8.94 -12.23
C SER A 130 15.47 -10.19 -12.07
N GLY A 131 15.49 -11.11 -13.03
CA GLY A 131 16.49 -12.18 -13.26
C GLY A 131 16.92 -13.07 -12.06
N GLU A 132 17.60 -12.48 -11.08
CA GLU A 132 18.30 -13.14 -9.97
C GLU A 132 17.66 -12.93 -8.58
N TYR A 133 16.69 -12.03 -8.42
CA TYR A 133 16.13 -11.68 -7.10
C TYR A 133 14.71 -12.23 -6.93
N ARG A 134 14.44 -12.81 -5.76
CA ARG A 134 13.08 -13.13 -5.34
C ARG A 134 12.42 -11.84 -4.85
N ALA A 135 11.45 -11.36 -5.59
CA ALA A 135 10.59 -10.26 -5.17
C ALA A 135 9.14 -10.73 -5.21
N THR A 136 8.40 -10.44 -4.15
CA THR A 136 6.96 -10.70 -4.09
C THR A 136 6.25 -9.37 -4.29
N THR A 137 5.28 -9.33 -5.20
CA THR A 137 4.55 -8.10 -5.54
C THR A 137 3.06 -8.23 -5.24
N ARG A 138 2.44 -7.12 -4.85
CA ARG A 138 1.01 -7.01 -4.53
C ARG A 138 0.47 -5.70 -5.09
N ILE A 139 -0.75 -5.74 -5.60
CA ILE A 139 -1.47 -4.56 -6.09
C ILE A 139 -2.52 -4.19 -5.03
N HIS A 140 -2.47 -2.95 -4.56
CA HIS A 140 -3.37 -2.41 -3.55
C HIS A 140 -4.23 -1.30 -4.15
N PRO A 141 -5.55 -1.29 -3.89
CA PRO A 141 -6.37 -0.15 -4.24
C PRO A 141 -5.89 1.09 -3.47
N LEU A 142 -5.84 2.22 -4.17
CA LEU A 142 -5.48 3.52 -3.60
C LEU A 142 -6.75 4.32 -3.36
N HIS A 143 -7.11 4.47 -2.08
CA HIS A 143 -8.31 5.18 -1.68
C HIS A 143 -8.04 6.69 -1.61
N ALA A 144 -8.76 7.46 -2.42
CA ALA A 144 -8.75 8.91 -2.30
C ALA A 144 -9.44 9.33 -0.99
N LEU A 145 -8.84 10.26 -0.24
CA LEU A 145 -9.50 10.91 0.89
C LEU A 145 -10.64 11.79 0.37
N GLY A 146 -11.81 11.20 0.19
CA GLY A 146 -12.97 11.85 -0.39
C GLY A 146 -14.13 10.89 -0.63
N THR A 147 -13.85 9.60 -0.76
CA THR A 147 -14.85 8.55 -0.55
C THR A 147 -14.86 8.26 0.94
N ALA A 148 -15.85 8.80 1.64
CA ALA A 148 -16.22 8.33 2.96
C ALA A 148 -16.19 6.80 2.94
N GLU A 149 -15.33 6.20 3.77
CA GLU A 149 -15.60 4.86 4.28
C GLU A 149 -17.00 4.99 4.89
N SER A 150 -18.02 4.49 4.18
CA SER A 150 -19.37 4.49 4.72
C SER A 150 -19.26 3.81 6.07
N ALA A 151 -19.54 4.56 7.14
CA ALA A 151 -19.69 3.97 8.45
C ALA A 151 -20.61 2.74 8.27
N PRO A 152 -20.30 1.60 8.92
CA PRO A 152 -21.16 0.41 8.82
C PRO A 152 -22.60 0.87 9.07
N GLU A 153 -23.49 0.62 8.11
CA GLU A 153 -24.88 1.03 8.22
C GLU A 153 -25.39 0.56 9.60
N PRO A 154 -26.00 1.45 10.40
CA PRO A 154 -26.62 1.01 11.63
C PRO A 154 -27.68 -0.02 11.27
N ASP A 155 -27.50 -1.23 11.79
CA ASP A 155 -28.41 -2.35 11.57
C ASP A 155 -29.85 -1.90 11.91
N PRO A 156 -30.79 -1.90 10.95
CA PRO A 156 -32.16 -1.46 11.18
C PRO A 156 -32.95 -2.41 12.09
N THR A 157 -32.35 -3.50 12.59
CA THR A 157 -33.00 -4.36 13.57
C THR A 157 -32.97 -3.85 15.02
N ALA A 158 -32.27 -2.74 15.30
CA ALA A 158 -32.34 -2.08 16.61
C ALA A 158 -33.59 -1.19 16.75
N VAL A 159 -34.78 -1.74 16.53
CA VAL A 159 -36.05 -1.13 16.94
C VAL A 159 -36.57 -1.83 18.19
N THR A 160 -36.26 -1.21 19.33
CA THR A 160 -37.12 -1.06 20.51
C THR A 160 -37.71 -2.34 21.13
N ALA A 161 -37.00 -2.87 22.13
CA ALA A 161 -37.63 -3.55 23.26
C ALA A 161 -37.35 -2.74 24.52
N VAL A 162 -38.21 -1.75 24.81
CA VAL A 162 -38.30 -1.13 26.14
C VAL A 162 -39.77 -1.13 26.55
N ALA A 163 -40.03 -2.00 27.53
CA ALA A 163 -41.12 -2.08 28.52
C ALA A 163 -42.47 -1.39 28.24
#